data_AF-A0A2V5XXX3-F1
#
_entry.id   AF-A0A2V5XXX3-F1
#
_cell.length_a   1.000
_cell.length_b   1.000
_cell.length_c   1.000
_cell.angle_alpha   90.00
_cell.angle_beta   90.00
_cell.angle_gamma   90.00
#
_symmetry.space_group_name_H-M   'P 1'
#
loop_
_entity.id
_entity.type
_entity.pdbx_description
1 polymer ?
#
loop_
_entity_poly.entity_id
_entity_poly.type
_entity_poly.pdbx_seq_one_letter_code
_entity_poly.pdbx_strand_id
1 'polypeptide(L)'
;MVILGINAYHGDAAAALVRDGKIVAAVEEERFNRFKHCAGFPTEAIRYCLQAAGIEIEAVDHIGISRDPSAHLHKKILFAATRAAKQAAGSGRQTAVGRKQEADGRRQTAGSTIAVATDENRDDANGNGGPGIFGQIKDRLSNAAKVRDLKDDLARALAVSKKNLRAQFHNIEHHRAHLASSFFVSPFERAALLSIDGFGDFISTMWAVGERNSIQVLGQVEYPHSTGIVYTATTQFIGFPHYGDEGKVMGLAPYGRPRFIKEFRDIIRTTEGGQFRLNLDYFRHHAEGVDMTWDQGSPVIGRIFSDEFARTFGPPRQPGGTLTEREQDIAASLQLRLEEVGFHVLNHLHEQTGLTDLGLSGGVAYNSVMNGKILLNTPFRRVFVQPAAGDSGTALGVCYQIYNGILNHPRGEVMEGAYAGPEFSDEEIQKQLRISDLRFETYSDREVTEHAARDIAAGLVVGWFQGRMEFGPRALGNRSIVVDPRRAEMKDILNDRIKKREPFRPFAPSVLEERTGDYFEQMHPAPTMLMVYQIKPERRAEIPAVTHVDGSGRLQTVSKSVNPRYYQLISDFQKLTGVPIVLNTSFNENEPIVCTPRHAIDCFLKTRMDVLYLGNQSIRRS
;
A
#
# COMPACT_ATOMS: atom_id res chain seq x y z
N MET A 1 -4.42 25.92 15.43
CA MET A 1 -5.37 24.81 15.27
C MET A 1 -4.63 23.52 15.01
N VAL A 2 -4.91 22.47 15.77
CA VAL A 2 -4.28 21.16 15.72
C VAL A 2 -5.30 20.09 15.35
N ILE A 3 -5.00 19.29 14.32
CA ILE A 3 -5.87 18.25 13.80
C ILE A 3 -5.10 16.91 13.78
N LEU A 4 -5.68 15.89 14.42
CA LEU A 4 -5.18 14.51 14.39
C LEU A 4 -6.07 13.66 13.48
N GLY A 5 -5.48 13.12 12.42
CA GLY A 5 -6.14 12.20 11.50
C GLY A 5 -5.69 10.76 11.76
N ILE A 6 -6.63 9.83 11.69
CA ILE A 6 -6.45 8.42 12.04
C ILE A 6 -6.93 7.54 10.88
N ASN A 7 -6.12 6.54 10.54
CA ASN A 7 -6.53 5.41 9.72
C ASN A 7 -6.50 4.15 10.59
N ALA A 8 -7.62 3.43 10.72
CA ALA A 8 -7.75 2.33 11.68
C ALA A 8 -8.82 1.28 11.27
N TYR A 9 -8.70 0.10 11.87
CA TYR A 9 -9.63 -1.05 11.74
C TYR A 9 -9.63 -1.76 10.37
N HIS A 10 -8.62 -1.50 9.55
CA HIS A 10 -8.22 -2.27 8.37
C HIS A 10 -6.68 -2.30 8.30
N GLY A 11 -6.11 -2.91 7.27
CA GLY A 11 -4.67 -2.90 7.06
C GLY A 11 -4.11 -1.47 6.94
N ASP A 12 -2.82 -1.33 7.22
CA ASP A 12 -2.08 -0.07 7.11
C ASP A 12 -2.54 1.03 8.09
N ALA A 13 -2.75 0.65 9.36
CA ALA A 13 -3.07 1.60 10.43
C ALA A 13 -2.00 2.71 10.52
N ALA A 14 -2.44 3.96 10.62
CA ALA A 14 -1.57 5.12 10.57
C ALA A 14 -2.18 6.34 11.28
N ALA A 15 -1.33 7.29 11.63
CA ALA A 15 -1.74 8.58 12.18
C ALA A 15 -1.00 9.73 11.50
N ALA A 16 -1.65 10.88 11.42
CA ALA A 16 -1.06 12.13 10.96
C ALA A 16 -1.52 13.29 11.84
N LEU A 17 -0.66 14.29 12.03
CA LEU A 17 -0.98 15.51 12.77
C LEU A 17 -0.60 16.73 11.94
N VAL A 18 -1.58 17.62 11.79
CA VAL A 18 -1.46 18.89 11.09
C VAL A 18 -1.70 20.03 12.08
N ARG A 19 -0.82 21.03 12.07
CA ARG A 19 -0.94 22.25 12.88
C ARG A 19 -0.97 23.46 11.96
N ASP A 20 -2.06 24.21 11.99
CA ASP A 20 -2.24 25.44 11.21
C ASP A 20 -1.98 25.22 9.70
N GLY A 21 -2.46 24.08 9.19
CA GLY A 21 -2.30 23.68 7.79
C GLY A 21 -0.93 23.12 7.43
N LYS A 22 0.01 22.99 8.38
CA LYS A 22 1.35 22.41 8.18
C LYS A 22 1.44 20.98 8.71
N ILE A 23 2.11 20.10 7.96
CA ILE A 23 2.34 18.71 8.38
C ILE A 23 3.37 18.71 9.51
N VAL A 24 2.98 18.26 10.68
CA VAL A 24 3.92 18.06 11.80
C VAL A 24 4.50 16.66 11.75
N ALA A 25 3.63 15.66 11.59
CA ALA A 25 3.99 14.24 11.54
C ALA A 25 2.97 13.42 10.73
N ALA A 26 3.45 12.37 10.08
CA ALA A 26 2.62 11.31 9.50
C ALA A 26 3.43 10.01 9.47
N VAL A 27 2.87 8.94 10.04
CA VAL A 27 3.61 7.68 10.21
C VAL A 27 2.67 6.48 10.29
N GLU A 28 3.15 5.34 9.81
CA GLU A 28 2.44 4.06 9.84
C GLU A 28 2.74 3.31 11.14
N GLU A 29 1.74 2.65 11.73
CA GLU A 29 1.88 1.91 12.99
C GLU A 29 2.90 0.77 12.88
N GLU A 30 3.00 0.14 11.69
CA GLU A 30 3.95 -0.94 11.42
C GLU A 30 5.42 -0.53 11.63
N ARG A 31 5.73 0.77 11.58
CA ARG A 31 7.09 1.27 11.82
C ARG A 31 7.52 1.03 13.26
N PHE A 32 6.57 1.06 14.20
CA PHE A 32 6.81 0.91 15.63
C PHE A 32 6.63 -0.53 16.09
N ASN A 33 5.47 -1.13 15.82
CA ASN A 33 5.15 -2.47 16.34
C ASN A 33 5.79 -3.63 15.54
N ARG A 34 6.35 -3.32 14.37
CA ARG A 34 7.09 -4.24 13.49
C ARG A 34 6.23 -5.32 12.82
N PHE A 35 4.91 -5.20 12.87
CA PHE A 35 3.97 -6.05 12.14
C PHE A 35 3.60 -5.41 10.80
N LYS A 36 3.94 -6.05 9.68
CA LYS A 36 3.66 -5.51 8.34
C LYS A 36 2.16 -5.37 8.11
N HIS A 37 1.77 -4.27 7.48
CA HIS A 37 0.39 -3.94 7.17
C HIS A 37 -0.51 -3.93 8.40
N CYS A 38 0.06 -3.65 9.59
CA CYS A 38 -0.64 -3.79 10.86
C CYS A 38 -2.02 -3.16 10.79
N ALA A 39 -3.01 -3.97 11.16
CA ALA A 39 -4.37 -3.53 11.36
C ALA A 39 -4.66 -3.32 12.84
N GLY A 40 -5.66 -2.48 13.09
CA GLY A 40 -6.10 -2.14 14.43
C GLY A 40 -6.04 -0.63 14.67
N PHE A 41 -5.79 -0.26 15.91
CA PHE A 41 -5.75 1.14 16.34
C PHE A 41 -4.29 1.65 16.40
N PRO A 42 -3.95 2.76 15.71
CA PRO A 42 -2.56 3.22 15.53
C PRO A 42 -2.02 3.96 16.77
N THR A 43 -1.83 3.21 17.85
CA THR A 43 -1.52 3.75 19.17
C THR A 43 -0.15 4.42 19.21
N GLU A 44 0.89 3.74 18.72
CA GLU A 44 2.26 4.28 18.75
C GLU A 44 2.43 5.43 17.75
N ALA A 45 1.78 5.35 16.59
CA ALA A 45 1.76 6.44 15.62
C ALA A 45 1.07 7.70 16.16
N ILE A 46 -0.05 7.56 16.89
CA ILE A 46 -0.70 8.69 17.57
C ILE A 46 0.23 9.30 18.63
N ARG A 47 0.85 8.47 19.49
CA ARG A 47 1.79 8.96 20.51
C ARG A 47 2.96 9.71 19.88
N TYR A 48 3.54 9.16 18.82
CA TYR A 48 4.59 9.84 18.07
C TYR A 48 4.11 11.19 17.50
N CYS A 49 2.92 11.26 16.92
CA CYS A 49 2.39 12.51 16.38
C CYS A 49 2.26 13.60 17.46
N LEU A 50 1.75 13.25 18.64
CA LEU A 50 1.63 14.15 19.79
C LEU A 50 3.01 14.58 20.30
N GLN A 51 3.94 13.63 20.45
CA GLN A 51 5.33 13.89 20.85
C GLN A 51 6.04 14.82 19.87
N ALA A 52 5.92 14.57 18.56
CA ALA A 52 6.52 15.40 17.51
C ALA A 52 5.97 16.83 17.50
N ALA A 53 4.74 17.02 17.94
CA ALA A 53 4.12 18.33 18.11
C ALA A 53 4.45 19.00 19.46
N GLY A 54 5.01 18.26 20.42
CA GLY A 54 5.29 18.73 21.78
C GLY A 54 4.01 19.06 22.56
N ILE A 55 2.93 18.29 22.35
CA ILE A 55 1.63 18.54 22.97
C ILE A 55 1.03 17.27 23.56
N GLU A 56 0.11 17.45 24.50
CA GLU A 56 -0.79 16.41 24.98
C GLU A 56 -2.10 16.38 24.18
N ILE A 57 -2.86 15.29 24.30
CA ILE A 57 -4.10 15.09 23.53
C ILE A 57 -5.16 16.16 23.81
N GLU A 58 -5.15 16.78 24.98
CA GLU A 58 -6.05 17.87 25.38
C GLU A 58 -5.89 19.12 24.51
N ALA A 59 -4.73 19.29 23.86
CA ALA A 59 -4.44 20.42 22.98
C ALA A 59 -4.88 20.20 21.52
N VAL A 60 -5.42 19.02 21.19
CA VAL A 60 -5.93 18.72 19.85
C VAL A 60 -7.35 19.30 19.70
N ASP A 61 -7.56 20.10 18.66
CA ASP A 61 -8.85 20.77 18.40
C ASP A 61 -9.82 19.83 17.67
N HIS A 62 -9.31 19.05 16.72
CA HIS A 62 -10.10 18.12 15.91
C HIS A 62 -9.43 16.76 15.77
N ILE A 63 -10.24 15.70 15.84
CA ILE A 63 -9.81 14.32 15.61
C ILE A 63 -10.71 13.72 14.55
N GLY A 64 -10.15 13.05 13.55
CA GLY A 64 -10.94 12.37 12.54
C GLY A 64 -10.47 10.98 12.21
N ILE A 65 -11.38 10.20 11.63
CA ILE A 65 -11.08 8.87 11.08
C ILE A 65 -11.54 8.77 9.62
N SER A 66 -10.78 8.05 8.80
CA SER A 66 -11.04 7.77 7.37
C SER A 66 -12.14 6.72 7.14
N ARG A 67 -13.25 6.83 7.87
CA ARG A 67 -14.40 5.93 7.74
C ARG A 67 -15.69 6.64 8.06
N ASP A 68 -16.67 6.56 7.18
CA ASP A 68 -18.04 7.01 7.44
C ASP A 68 -19.06 5.86 7.29
N PRO A 69 -19.51 5.24 8.41
CA PRO A 69 -20.51 4.19 8.35
C PRO A 69 -21.84 4.63 7.73
N SER A 70 -22.17 5.93 7.79
CA SER A 70 -23.42 6.49 7.26
C SER A 70 -23.35 6.76 5.75
N ALA A 71 -22.15 6.86 5.18
CA ALA A 71 -21.97 7.04 3.74
C ALA A 71 -22.62 5.89 2.95
N HIS A 72 -23.30 6.25 1.86
CA HIS A 72 -23.97 5.32 0.94
C HIS A 72 -24.90 4.29 1.60
N LEU A 73 -25.49 4.60 2.77
CA LEU A 73 -26.31 3.65 3.55
C LEU A 73 -27.45 3.01 2.74
N HIS A 74 -28.16 3.79 1.92
CA HIS A 74 -29.23 3.27 1.06
C HIS A 74 -28.72 2.23 0.05
N LYS A 75 -27.51 2.42 -0.50
CA LYS A 75 -26.87 1.47 -1.44
C LYS A 75 -26.44 0.20 -0.74
N LYS A 76 -25.86 0.33 0.47
CA LYS A 76 -25.50 -0.80 1.33
C LYS A 76 -26.72 -1.66 1.68
N ILE A 77 -27.85 -1.02 2.01
CA ILE A 77 -29.12 -1.72 2.31
C ILE A 77 -29.66 -2.43 1.07
N LEU A 78 -29.73 -1.74 -0.07
CA LEU A 78 -30.21 -2.33 -1.32
C LEU A 78 -29.39 -3.56 -1.72
N PHE A 79 -28.06 -3.44 -1.67
CA PHE A 79 -27.15 -4.54 -1.97
C PHE A 79 -27.38 -5.75 -1.04
N ALA A 80 -27.53 -5.52 0.27
CA ALA A 80 -27.83 -6.58 1.23
C ALA A 80 -29.16 -7.28 0.92
N ALA A 81 -30.20 -6.52 0.55
CA ALA A 81 -31.49 -7.07 0.17
C ALA A 81 -31.41 -7.91 -1.12
N THR A 82 -30.71 -7.42 -2.16
CA THR A 82 -30.48 -8.18 -3.40
C THR A 82 -29.70 -9.47 -3.15
N ARG A 83 -28.70 -9.44 -2.26
CA ARG A 83 -27.93 -10.62 -1.87
C ARG A 83 -28.79 -11.67 -1.17
N ALA A 84 -29.62 -11.24 -0.22
CA ALA A 84 -30.54 -12.14 0.49
C ALA A 84 -31.55 -12.78 -0.47
N ALA A 85 -32.09 -12.02 -1.42
CA ALA A 85 -33.00 -12.54 -2.44
C ALA A 85 -32.32 -13.59 -3.35
N LYS A 86 -31.07 -13.34 -3.77
CA LYS A 86 -30.29 -14.32 -4.55
C LYS A 86 -29.97 -15.60 -3.77
N GLN A 87 -29.62 -15.49 -2.49
CA GLN A 87 -29.37 -16.66 -1.63
C GLN A 87 -30.64 -17.49 -1.43
N ALA A 88 -31.80 -16.83 -1.21
CA ALA A 88 -33.09 -17.50 -1.12
C ALA A 88 -33.44 -18.23 -2.42
N ALA A 89 -33.26 -17.59 -3.59
CA ALA A 89 -33.51 -18.21 -4.90
C ALA A 89 -32.55 -19.39 -5.22
N GLY A 90 -31.30 -19.32 -4.77
CA GLY A 90 -30.31 -20.41 -4.93
C GLY A 90 -30.63 -21.64 -4.07
N SER A 91 -31.09 -21.44 -2.82
CA SER A 91 -31.50 -22.53 -1.94
C SER A 91 -32.74 -23.29 -2.47
N GLY A 92 -33.67 -22.59 -3.14
CA GLY A 92 -34.83 -23.20 -3.79
C GLY A 92 -34.49 -24.13 -4.97
N ARG A 93 -33.35 -23.90 -5.65
CA ARG A 93 -32.86 -24.78 -6.72
C ARG A 93 -32.22 -26.07 -6.18
N GLN A 94 -31.54 -26.03 -5.03
CA GLN A 94 -31.02 -27.24 -4.39
C GLN A 94 -32.14 -28.15 -3.84
N THR A 95 -33.23 -27.58 -3.33
CA THR A 95 -34.41 -28.37 -2.91
C THR A 95 -35.16 -29.04 -4.07
N ALA A 96 -35.10 -28.47 -5.28
CA ALA A 96 -35.73 -29.05 -6.48
C ALA A 96 -34.90 -30.17 -7.11
N VAL A 97 -33.57 -30.15 -6.98
CA VAL A 97 -32.68 -31.23 -7.43
C VAL A 97 -32.69 -32.41 -6.45
N GLY A 98 -32.73 -32.15 -5.13
CA GLY A 98 -32.87 -33.19 -4.11
C GLY A 98 -34.19 -33.96 -4.18
N ARG A 99 -35.31 -33.28 -4.47
CA ARG A 99 -36.61 -33.95 -4.66
C ARG A 99 -36.72 -34.81 -5.92
N LYS A 100 -35.83 -34.61 -6.91
CA LYS A 100 -35.79 -35.45 -8.12
C LYS A 100 -34.93 -36.71 -7.93
N GLN A 101 -33.97 -36.70 -7.01
CA GLN A 101 -33.16 -37.89 -6.68
C GLN A 101 -33.81 -38.82 -5.64
N GLU A 102 -34.65 -38.30 -4.73
CA GLU A 102 -35.41 -39.15 -3.79
C GLU A 102 -36.57 -39.95 -4.43
N ALA A 103 -37.03 -39.54 -5.62
CA ALA A 103 -38.08 -40.28 -6.35
C ALA A 103 -37.53 -41.52 -7.09
N ASP A 104 -36.26 -41.51 -7.51
CA ASP A 104 -35.61 -42.64 -8.21
C ASP A 104 -34.92 -43.64 -7.27
N GLY A 105 -34.63 -43.25 -6.01
CA GLY A 105 -33.91 -44.08 -5.04
C GLY A 105 -34.73 -45.13 -4.26
N ARG A 106 -36.07 -45.15 -4.41
CA ARG A 106 -36.96 -46.08 -3.65
C ARG A 106 -37.21 -47.43 -4.31
N ARG A 107 -36.34 -47.86 -5.24
CA ARG A 107 -36.30 -49.23 -5.75
C ARG A 107 -34.87 -49.74 -5.72
N GLN A 108 -34.39 -50.13 -4.53
CA GLN A 108 -33.39 -51.18 -4.30
C GLN A 108 -32.78 -50.97 -2.92
N THR A 109 -33.20 -51.77 -1.94
CA THR A 109 -32.38 -52.80 -1.28
C THR A 109 -33.01 -53.16 0.06
N ALA A 110 -33.35 -54.44 0.18
CA ALA A 110 -33.72 -55.11 1.41
C ALA A 110 -32.57 -56.04 1.81
N GLY A 111 -32.33 -56.16 3.11
CA GLY A 111 -31.37 -57.09 3.73
C GLY A 111 -30.02 -56.42 4.01
N SER A 112 -29.39 -56.55 5.18
CA SER A 112 -29.66 -57.41 6.34
C SER A 112 -28.85 -56.89 7.53
N THR A 113 -29.43 -57.06 8.70
CA THR A 113 -28.95 -56.79 10.07
C THR A 113 -27.67 -57.57 10.41
N ILE A 114 -26.82 -57.01 11.28
CA ILE A 114 -26.36 -57.63 12.55
C ILE A 114 -25.72 -56.53 13.42
N ALA A 115 -26.18 -56.44 14.66
CA ALA A 115 -25.69 -55.59 15.72
C ALA A 115 -24.74 -56.36 16.65
N VAL A 116 -23.70 -55.71 17.15
CA VAL A 116 -23.09 -56.02 18.45
C VAL A 116 -22.71 -54.71 19.12
N ALA A 117 -23.25 -54.50 20.32
CA ALA A 117 -22.98 -53.37 21.19
C ALA A 117 -22.05 -53.82 22.33
N THR A 118 -21.09 -52.98 22.69
CA THR A 118 -20.60 -52.80 24.08
C THR A 118 -20.07 -51.38 24.26
N ASP A 119 -20.64 -50.70 25.26
CA ASP A 119 -20.18 -49.52 26.02
C ASP A 119 -18.67 -49.57 26.38
N GLU A 120 -17.93 -48.52 26.74
CA GLU A 120 -18.21 -47.17 27.22
C GLU A 120 -16.87 -46.39 27.14
N ASN A 121 -16.88 -45.14 26.66
CA ASN A 121 -16.15 -44.02 27.29
C ASN A 121 -16.43 -42.73 26.50
N ARG A 122 -17.13 -41.82 27.18
CA ARG A 122 -17.37 -40.43 26.79
C ARG A 122 -16.09 -39.63 26.98
N ASP A 123 -15.82 -38.71 26.05
CA ASP A 123 -15.66 -37.28 26.34
C ASP A 123 -15.63 -36.46 25.03
N ASP A 124 -16.63 -35.59 24.93
CA ASP A 124 -16.68 -34.28 24.28
C ASP A 124 -16.30 -34.07 22.80
N ALA A 125 -17.31 -34.21 21.94
CA ALA A 125 -17.44 -33.45 20.70
C ALA A 125 -18.90 -33.01 20.48
N ASN A 126 -19.19 -31.74 20.77
CA ASN A 126 -20.34 -31.00 20.21
C ASN A 126 -19.74 -29.68 19.70
N GLY A 127 -19.63 -29.42 18.39
CA GLY A 127 -20.69 -29.60 17.42
C GLY A 127 -21.68 -28.46 17.58
N ASN A 128 -21.27 -27.22 17.26
CA ASN A 128 -22.19 -26.09 17.18
C ASN A 128 -22.17 -25.51 15.77
N GLY A 129 -23.36 -25.54 15.16
CA GLY A 129 -23.61 -25.12 13.79
C GLY A 129 -23.23 -23.67 13.52
N GLY A 130 -22.93 -23.41 12.25
CA GLY A 130 -22.52 -22.10 11.76
C GLY A 130 -23.51 -20.99 12.16
N PRO A 131 -23.02 -19.74 12.29
CA PRO A 131 -23.84 -18.66 12.81
C PRO A 131 -25.00 -18.40 11.86
N GLY A 132 -26.20 -18.76 12.33
CA GLY A 132 -27.45 -18.47 11.65
C GLY A 132 -27.63 -16.96 11.42
N ILE A 133 -28.55 -16.63 10.52
CA ILE A 133 -28.89 -15.29 10.02
C ILE A 133 -28.92 -14.17 11.09
N PHE A 134 -29.21 -14.49 12.35
CA PHE A 134 -29.19 -13.55 13.47
C PHE A 134 -27.79 -13.11 13.94
N GLY A 135 -26.74 -13.92 13.76
CA GLY A 135 -25.35 -13.55 14.08
C GLY A 135 -24.81 -12.43 13.17
N GLN A 136 -25.16 -12.46 11.88
CA GLN A 136 -24.69 -11.50 10.88
C GLN A 136 -25.36 -10.12 11.00
N ILE A 137 -26.57 -10.03 11.57
CA ILE A 137 -27.23 -8.76 11.89
C ILE A 137 -26.57 -8.12 13.12
N LYS A 138 -26.12 -8.95 14.08
CA LYS A 138 -25.39 -8.51 15.28
C LYS A 138 -24.02 -7.92 14.94
N ASP A 139 -23.31 -8.51 13.97
CA ASP A 139 -22.03 -7.99 13.45
C ASP A 139 -22.18 -6.70 12.61
N ARG A 140 -23.39 -6.42 12.11
CA ARG A 140 -23.69 -5.18 11.37
C ARG A 140 -24.11 -4.04 12.27
N LEU A 141 -24.86 -4.31 13.34
CA LEU A 141 -25.13 -3.34 14.40
C LEU A 141 -23.85 -3.00 15.20
N SER A 142 -22.94 -3.96 15.37
CA SER A 142 -21.64 -3.69 16.02
C SER A 142 -20.76 -2.72 15.22
N ASN A 143 -20.86 -2.70 13.89
CA ASN A 143 -20.09 -1.78 13.05
C ASN A 143 -20.56 -0.31 13.11
N ALA A 144 -21.84 -0.04 13.36
CA ALA A 144 -22.32 1.32 13.64
C ALA A 144 -21.95 1.78 15.06
N ALA A 145 -21.80 0.84 15.99
CA ALA A 145 -21.33 1.12 17.36
C ALA A 145 -19.85 1.55 17.41
N LYS A 146 -19.03 1.20 16.41
CA LYS A 146 -17.58 1.52 16.34
C LYS A 146 -17.26 3.03 16.27
N VAL A 147 -18.17 3.89 15.80
CA VAL A 147 -17.95 5.36 15.82
C VAL A 147 -18.03 5.92 17.24
N ARG A 148 -18.88 5.33 18.10
CA ARG A 148 -18.85 5.65 19.54
C ARG A 148 -17.59 5.12 20.21
N ASP A 149 -16.95 4.10 19.61
CA ASP A 149 -15.73 3.45 20.11
C ASP A 149 -14.47 4.28 19.84
N LEU A 150 -14.37 5.08 18.76
CA LEU A 150 -13.14 5.86 18.47
C LEU A 150 -12.67 6.71 19.67
N LYS A 151 -13.60 7.39 20.35
CA LYS A 151 -13.27 8.20 21.54
C LYS A 151 -12.84 7.32 22.73
N ASP A 152 -13.41 6.12 22.86
CA ASP A 152 -13.07 5.17 23.91
C ASP A 152 -11.74 4.45 23.63
N ASP A 153 -11.51 4.02 22.40
CA ASP A 153 -10.24 3.49 21.90
C ASP A 153 -9.11 4.49 22.09
N LEU A 154 -9.31 5.75 21.73
CA LEU A 154 -8.31 6.79 21.94
C LEU A 154 -8.01 7.01 23.43
N ALA A 155 -9.03 7.05 24.27
CA ALA A 155 -8.87 7.18 25.71
C ALA A 155 -8.08 6.00 26.31
N ARG A 156 -8.39 4.77 25.87
CA ARG A 156 -7.66 3.55 26.24
C ARG A 156 -6.21 3.57 25.75
N ALA A 157 -6.00 3.87 24.48
CA ALA A 157 -4.70 3.87 23.81
C ALA A 157 -3.73 4.87 24.46
N LEU A 158 -4.22 6.03 24.90
CA LEU A 158 -3.43 7.06 25.56
C LEU A 158 -3.46 6.99 27.09
N ALA A 159 -4.19 6.03 27.67
CA ALA A 159 -4.40 5.91 29.12
C ALA A 159 -4.92 7.21 29.77
N VAL A 160 -5.79 7.94 29.08
CA VAL A 160 -6.40 9.19 29.54
C VAL A 160 -7.90 9.02 29.82
N SER A 161 -8.48 9.93 30.60
CA SER A 161 -9.93 9.96 30.79
C SER A 161 -10.63 10.43 29.51
N LYS A 162 -11.75 9.79 29.14
CA LYS A 162 -12.64 10.25 28.06
C LYS A 162 -13.06 11.72 28.21
N LYS A 163 -13.13 12.21 29.46
CA LYS A 163 -13.48 13.61 29.78
C LYS A 163 -12.41 14.62 29.35
N ASN A 164 -11.16 14.17 29.19
CA ASN A 164 -10.04 15.01 28.76
C ASN A 164 -10.00 15.18 27.24
N LEU A 165 -10.65 14.29 26.48
CA LEU A 165 -10.76 14.39 25.04
C LEU A 165 -11.79 15.47 24.65
N ARG A 166 -11.30 16.72 24.55
CA ARG A 166 -12.09 17.93 24.24
C ARG A 166 -12.25 18.20 22.74
N ALA A 167 -11.47 17.52 21.90
CA ALA A 167 -11.51 17.68 20.45
C ALA A 167 -12.89 17.39 19.85
N GLN A 168 -13.20 18.04 18.74
CA GLN A 168 -14.34 17.68 17.90
C GLN A 168 -13.99 16.46 17.03
N PHE A 169 -14.88 15.46 17.01
CA PHE A 169 -14.68 14.22 16.26
C PHE A 169 -15.35 14.27 14.89
N HIS A 170 -14.67 13.73 13.88
CA HIS A 170 -15.13 13.70 12.49
C HIS A 170 -15.02 12.31 11.88
N ASN A 171 -16.04 11.91 11.13
CA ASN A 171 -15.98 10.76 10.24
C ASN A 171 -15.83 11.28 8.82
N ILE A 172 -14.75 10.92 8.15
CA ILE A 172 -14.48 11.31 6.77
C ILE A 172 -14.62 10.06 5.91
N GLU A 173 -15.44 10.14 4.86
CA GLU A 173 -15.58 9.06 3.89
C GLU A 173 -14.22 8.66 3.29
N HIS A 174 -13.93 7.36 3.24
CA HIS A 174 -12.63 6.78 2.89
C HIS A 174 -12.04 7.34 1.58
N HIS A 175 -12.81 7.33 0.49
CA HIS A 175 -12.32 7.83 -0.80
C HIS A 175 -12.17 9.35 -0.83
N ARG A 176 -12.97 10.09 -0.05
CA ARG A 176 -12.76 11.54 0.11
C ARG A 176 -11.49 11.84 0.89
N ALA A 177 -11.15 11.03 1.90
CA ALA A 177 -9.86 11.11 2.56
C ALA A 177 -8.71 10.83 1.58
N HIS A 178 -8.83 9.82 0.71
CA HIS A 178 -7.86 9.58 -0.37
C HIS A 178 -7.71 10.78 -1.32
N LEU A 179 -8.82 11.36 -1.80
CA LEU A 179 -8.74 12.52 -2.68
C LEU A 179 -8.12 13.73 -1.96
N ALA A 180 -8.46 13.94 -0.69
CA ALA A 180 -7.91 15.00 0.13
C ALA A 180 -6.40 14.84 0.39
N SER A 181 -5.92 13.60 0.60
CA SER A 181 -4.51 13.31 0.86
C SER A 181 -3.60 13.54 -0.35
N SER A 182 -4.18 13.61 -1.55
CA SER A 182 -3.45 13.95 -2.77
C SER A 182 -3.64 15.42 -3.15
N PHE A 183 -4.87 15.92 -3.22
CA PHE A 183 -5.15 17.26 -3.73
C PHE A 183 -4.60 18.37 -2.85
N PHE A 184 -4.92 18.36 -1.56
CA PHE A 184 -4.67 19.52 -0.69
C PHE A 184 -3.17 19.79 -0.49
N VAL A 185 -2.35 18.74 -0.58
CA VAL A 185 -0.88 18.80 -0.49
C VAL A 185 -0.16 18.75 -1.84
N SER A 186 -0.90 18.70 -2.95
CA SER A 186 -0.31 18.81 -4.29
C SER A 186 0.12 20.26 -4.58
N PRO A 187 1.00 20.48 -5.58
CA PRO A 187 1.34 21.83 -6.02
C PRO A 187 0.28 22.47 -6.94
N PHE A 188 -0.85 21.80 -7.22
CA PHE A 188 -1.81 22.26 -8.24
C PHE A 188 -2.92 23.11 -7.63
N GLU A 189 -3.19 24.32 -8.13
CA GLU A 189 -4.34 25.12 -7.66
C GLU A 189 -5.70 24.47 -7.99
N ARG A 190 -5.77 23.85 -9.17
CA ARG A 190 -6.93 23.13 -9.68
C ARG A 190 -6.45 21.87 -10.39
N ALA A 191 -7.04 20.72 -10.09
CA ALA A 191 -6.62 19.44 -10.65
C ALA A 191 -7.78 18.46 -10.79
N ALA A 192 -7.67 17.59 -11.78
CA ALA A 192 -8.46 16.37 -11.80
C ALA A 192 -7.91 15.41 -10.74
N LEU A 193 -8.77 14.65 -10.10
CA LEU A 193 -8.39 13.75 -9.01
C LEU A 193 -8.96 12.36 -9.25
N LEU A 194 -8.15 11.34 -9.00
CA LEU A 194 -8.56 9.94 -9.05
C LEU A 194 -8.09 9.21 -7.79
N SER A 195 -9.06 8.65 -7.06
CA SER A 195 -8.81 7.65 -6.02
C SER A 195 -9.20 6.28 -6.58
N ILE A 196 -8.27 5.32 -6.60
CA ILE A 196 -8.49 3.96 -7.09
C ILE A 196 -7.92 2.95 -6.08
N ASP A 197 -8.79 2.12 -5.51
CA ASP A 197 -8.49 1.34 -4.32
C ASP A 197 -9.14 -0.05 -4.35
N GLY A 198 -8.88 -0.87 -3.31
CA GLY A 198 -9.61 -2.11 -3.05
C GLY A 198 -11.10 -1.84 -2.85
N PHE A 199 -11.49 -1.31 -1.69
CA PHE A 199 -12.78 -0.68 -1.46
C PHE A 199 -12.79 0.01 -0.08
N GLY A 200 -13.57 1.07 0.05
CA GLY A 200 -13.86 1.73 1.33
C GLY A 200 -15.23 2.40 1.26
N ASP A 201 -16.00 2.35 2.35
CA ASP A 201 -17.34 2.94 2.44
C ASP A 201 -18.32 2.62 1.28
N PHE A 202 -18.15 1.44 0.65
CA PHE A 202 -18.93 0.92 -0.49
C PHE A 202 -18.48 1.42 -1.88
N ILE A 203 -17.37 2.15 -1.95
CA ILE A 203 -16.74 2.66 -3.17
C ILE A 203 -15.41 1.95 -3.40
N SER A 204 -14.98 1.82 -4.65
CA SER A 204 -13.63 1.33 -5.01
C SER A 204 -12.84 2.33 -5.85
N THR A 205 -13.55 3.21 -6.55
CA THR A 205 -12.95 4.21 -7.43
C THR A 205 -13.80 5.46 -7.33
N MET A 206 -13.15 6.62 -7.18
CA MET A 206 -13.81 7.92 -7.14
C MET A 206 -12.99 8.92 -7.93
N TRP A 207 -13.64 9.69 -8.79
CA TRP A 207 -13.00 10.80 -9.50
C TRP A 207 -13.69 12.12 -9.23
N ALA A 208 -12.90 13.18 -9.20
CA ALA A 208 -13.31 14.49 -8.73
C ALA A 208 -12.51 15.60 -9.40
N VAL A 209 -12.95 16.83 -9.19
CA VAL A 209 -12.16 18.05 -9.41
C VAL A 209 -11.85 18.67 -8.06
N GLY A 210 -10.57 18.92 -7.82
CA GLY A 210 -10.13 19.78 -6.73
C GLY A 210 -9.95 21.21 -7.24
N GLU A 211 -10.48 22.19 -6.52
CA GLU A 211 -10.24 23.61 -6.79
C GLU A 211 -10.17 24.39 -5.49
N ARG A 212 -9.07 25.15 -5.30
CA ARG A 212 -8.78 25.90 -4.07
C ARG A 212 -8.89 24.96 -2.86
N ASN A 213 -9.83 25.19 -1.95
CA ASN A 213 -10.04 24.42 -0.73
C ASN A 213 -11.20 23.40 -0.82
N SER A 214 -11.68 23.10 -2.04
CA SER A 214 -12.84 22.23 -2.25
C SER A 214 -12.52 21.04 -3.15
N ILE A 215 -13.24 19.94 -2.94
CA ILE A 215 -13.23 18.75 -3.79
C ILE A 215 -14.67 18.43 -4.19
N GLN A 216 -14.95 18.47 -5.49
CA GLN A 216 -16.23 18.12 -6.09
C GLN A 216 -16.14 16.74 -6.75
N VAL A 217 -16.85 15.76 -6.19
CA VAL A 217 -16.94 14.42 -6.76
C VAL A 217 -17.79 14.45 -8.03
N LEU A 218 -17.28 13.86 -9.11
CA LEU A 218 -17.93 13.81 -10.42
C LEU A 218 -18.48 12.42 -10.74
N GLY A 219 -17.85 11.38 -10.21
CA GLY A 219 -18.31 10.01 -10.39
C GLY A 219 -17.54 9.01 -9.53
N GLN A 220 -18.06 7.79 -9.51
CA GLN A 220 -17.56 6.71 -8.67
C GLN A 220 -17.91 5.35 -9.26
N VAL A 221 -17.11 4.33 -8.91
CA VAL A 221 -17.44 2.91 -9.08
C VAL A 221 -17.69 2.30 -7.71
N GLU A 222 -18.79 1.57 -7.62
CA GLU A 222 -19.29 1.01 -6.36
C GLU A 222 -18.93 -0.46 -6.23
N TYR A 223 -18.83 -0.89 -4.97
CA TYR A 223 -18.80 -2.29 -4.61
C TYR A 223 -20.01 -3.04 -5.25
N PRO A 224 -19.83 -4.23 -5.84
CA PRO A 224 -18.68 -5.14 -5.73
C PRO A 224 -17.61 -5.00 -6.82
N HIS A 225 -17.65 -3.93 -7.63
CA HIS A 225 -16.73 -3.77 -8.75
C HIS A 225 -15.47 -3.06 -8.30
N SER A 226 -14.30 -3.69 -8.43
CA SER A 226 -13.03 -3.12 -7.99
C SER A 226 -11.86 -3.75 -8.76
N THR A 227 -10.99 -2.92 -9.31
CA THR A 227 -9.73 -3.38 -9.91
C THR A 227 -8.74 -3.87 -8.84
N GLY A 228 -8.76 -3.28 -7.65
CA GLY A 228 -7.95 -3.73 -6.52
C GLY A 228 -8.31 -5.15 -6.10
N ILE A 229 -9.62 -5.48 -6.01
CA ILE A 229 -10.07 -6.84 -5.68
C ILE A 229 -9.65 -7.85 -6.75
N VAL A 230 -9.69 -7.48 -8.03
CA VAL A 230 -9.21 -8.36 -9.12
C VAL A 230 -7.72 -8.64 -8.93
N TYR A 231 -6.95 -7.60 -8.61
CA TYR A 231 -5.52 -7.71 -8.38
C TYR A 231 -5.20 -8.63 -7.20
N THR A 232 -5.87 -8.46 -6.05
CA THR A 232 -5.73 -9.34 -4.88
C THR A 232 -6.15 -10.78 -5.21
N ALA A 233 -7.27 -10.98 -5.91
CA ALA A 233 -7.73 -12.31 -6.30
C ALA A 233 -6.73 -13.05 -7.19
N THR A 234 -6.16 -12.37 -8.18
CA THR A 234 -5.11 -12.93 -9.03
C THR A 234 -3.82 -13.18 -8.25
N THR A 235 -3.46 -12.29 -7.32
CA THR A 235 -2.29 -12.43 -6.43
C THR A 235 -2.38 -13.71 -5.59
N GLN A 236 -3.54 -13.94 -4.96
CA GLN A 236 -3.84 -15.19 -4.26
C GLN A 236 -3.78 -16.41 -5.20
N PHE A 237 -4.38 -16.31 -6.38
CA PHE A 237 -4.47 -17.41 -7.35
C PHE A 237 -3.10 -17.86 -7.86
N ILE A 238 -2.18 -16.92 -8.11
CA ILE A 238 -0.80 -17.24 -8.51
C ILE A 238 0.12 -17.50 -7.31
N GLY A 239 -0.44 -17.78 -6.13
CA GLY A 239 0.27 -18.34 -4.97
C GLY A 239 1.03 -17.33 -4.11
N PHE A 240 0.60 -16.07 -4.09
CA PHE A 240 1.09 -15.06 -3.16
C PHE A 240 -0.03 -14.70 -2.17
N PRO A 241 -0.09 -15.35 -0.99
CA PRO A 241 -1.29 -15.31 -0.15
C PRO A 241 -1.35 -14.09 0.80
N HIS A 242 -0.26 -13.34 0.96
CA HIS A 242 -0.17 -12.31 1.98
C HIS A 242 -0.70 -10.96 1.49
N TYR A 243 -1.29 -10.19 2.41
CA TYR A 243 -1.69 -8.81 2.14
C TYR A 243 -0.47 -7.97 1.72
N GLY A 244 -0.61 -7.18 0.66
CA GLY A 244 0.47 -6.34 0.10
C GLY A 244 1.40 -7.07 -0.88
N ASP A 245 1.17 -8.36 -1.16
CA ASP A 245 1.93 -9.10 -2.16
C ASP A 245 1.55 -8.72 -3.61
N GLU A 246 0.57 -7.85 -3.82
CA GLU A 246 0.20 -7.30 -5.15
C GLU A 246 1.42 -6.70 -5.86
N GLY A 247 2.34 -6.06 -5.11
CA GLY A 247 3.59 -5.56 -5.68
C GLY A 247 4.49 -6.63 -6.30
N LYS A 248 4.35 -7.90 -5.92
CA LYS A 248 5.07 -9.03 -6.54
C LYS A 248 4.49 -9.36 -7.91
N VAL A 249 3.17 -9.34 -8.07
CA VAL A 249 2.52 -9.57 -9.38
C VAL A 249 2.92 -8.48 -10.36
N MET A 250 2.96 -7.22 -9.89
CA MET A 250 3.47 -6.10 -10.69
C MET A 250 4.92 -6.33 -11.13
N GLY A 251 5.78 -6.83 -10.23
CA GLY A 251 7.18 -7.14 -10.54
C GLY A 251 7.36 -8.38 -11.43
N LEU A 252 6.40 -9.31 -11.43
CA LEU A 252 6.41 -10.51 -12.25
C LEU A 252 5.94 -10.24 -13.68
N ALA A 253 5.04 -9.26 -13.87
CA ALA A 253 4.43 -8.94 -15.16
C ALA A 253 5.42 -8.76 -16.34
N PRO A 254 6.58 -8.09 -16.20
CA PRO A 254 7.55 -7.93 -17.29
C PRO A 254 8.19 -9.22 -17.80
N TYR A 255 8.08 -10.33 -17.05
CA TYR A 255 8.62 -11.63 -17.44
C TYR A 255 7.66 -12.43 -18.33
N GLY A 256 6.39 -12.03 -18.40
CA GLY A 256 5.35 -12.73 -19.15
C GLY A 256 4.96 -12.02 -20.44
N ARG A 257 4.05 -12.66 -21.18
CA ARG A 257 3.33 -12.10 -22.31
C ARG A 257 1.84 -12.01 -21.96
N PRO A 258 1.10 -10.99 -22.41
CA PRO A 258 -0.31 -10.81 -22.06
C PRO A 258 -1.23 -11.79 -22.83
N ARG A 259 -0.97 -13.11 -22.76
CA ARG A 259 -1.70 -14.16 -23.49
C ARG A 259 -3.16 -14.29 -23.06
N PHE A 260 -3.46 -13.93 -21.81
CA PHE A 260 -4.80 -14.00 -21.21
C PHE A 260 -5.56 -12.66 -21.23
N ILE A 261 -5.16 -11.72 -22.08
CA ILE A 261 -5.77 -10.37 -22.11
C ILE A 261 -7.26 -10.42 -22.48
N LYS A 262 -7.71 -11.40 -23.28
CA LYS A 262 -9.12 -11.53 -23.66
C LYS A 262 -9.98 -11.87 -22.44
N GLU A 263 -9.51 -12.82 -21.63
CA GLU A 263 -10.12 -13.25 -20.38
C GLU A 263 -10.15 -12.11 -19.37
N PHE A 264 -9.05 -11.36 -19.21
CA PHE A 264 -9.04 -10.20 -18.31
C PHE A 264 -9.95 -9.04 -18.78
N ARG A 265 -10.15 -8.85 -20.09
CA ARG A 265 -11.17 -7.92 -20.62
C ARG A 265 -12.59 -8.38 -20.35
N ASP A 266 -12.82 -9.70 -20.25
CA ASP A 266 -14.09 -10.23 -19.78
C ASP A 266 -14.28 -10.06 -18.27
N ILE A 267 -13.22 -10.29 -17.49
CA ILE A 267 -13.22 -10.14 -16.03
C ILE A 267 -13.48 -8.67 -15.65
N ILE A 268 -12.86 -7.70 -16.33
CA ILE A 268 -13.06 -6.27 -16.10
C ILE A 268 -13.58 -5.63 -17.38
N ARG A 269 -14.89 -5.37 -17.46
CA ARG A 269 -15.56 -4.78 -18.62
C ARG A 269 -15.71 -3.27 -18.41
N THR A 270 -15.03 -2.47 -19.23
CA THR A 270 -15.22 -1.02 -19.27
C THR A 270 -16.53 -0.67 -19.95
N THR A 271 -17.20 0.38 -19.48
CA THR A 271 -18.49 0.88 -19.99
C THR A 271 -18.41 2.40 -20.19
N GLU A 272 -19.46 3.02 -20.73
CA GLU A 272 -19.48 4.48 -20.92
C GLU A 272 -19.30 5.25 -19.60
N GLY A 273 -18.81 6.50 -19.71
CA GLY A 273 -18.71 7.41 -18.56
C GLY A 273 -17.60 7.06 -17.57
N GLY A 274 -16.48 6.50 -18.04
CA GLY A 274 -15.35 6.10 -17.19
C GLY A 274 -15.67 4.95 -16.23
N GLN A 275 -16.81 4.27 -16.42
CA GLN A 275 -17.27 3.20 -15.56
C GLN A 275 -16.66 1.86 -15.96
N PHE A 276 -16.59 0.92 -15.01
CA PHE A 276 -16.28 -0.47 -15.30
C PHE A 276 -17.06 -1.41 -14.38
N ARG A 277 -17.27 -2.64 -14.85
CA ARG A 277 -17.94 -3.71 -14.10
C ARG A 277 -17.12 -4.98 -14.15
N LEU A 278 -17.17 -5.72 -13.05
CA LEU A 278 -16.58 -7.05 -12.98
C LEU A 278 -17.56 -8.11 -13.50
N ASN A 279 -17.04 -9.11 -14.21
CA ASN A 279 -17.74 -10.38 -14.33
C ASN A 279 -17.66 -11.10 -12.98
N LEU A 280 -18.77 -11.10 -12.23
CA LEU A 280 -18.82 -11.56 -10.85
C LEU A 280 -18.73 -13.09 -10.69
N ASP A 281 -18.87 -13.86 -11.77
CA ASP A 281 -18.73 -15.32 -11.73
C ASP A 281 -17.32 -15.75 -11.32
N TYR A 282 -16.33 -14.89 -11.54
CA TYR A 282 -14.94 -15.08 -11.15
C TYR A 282 -14.67 -14.85 -9.66
N PHE A 283 -15.64 -14.37 -8.87
CA PHE A 283 -15.35 -13.93 -7.51
C PHE A 283 -16.40 -14.34 -6.47
N ARG A 284 -15.93 -14.53 -5.22
CA ARG A 284 -16.76 -14.93 -4.08
C ARG A 284 -17.22 -13.74 -3.23
N HIS A 285 -16.47 -12.63 -3.24
CA HIS A 285 -16.67 -11.51 -2.31
C HIS A 285 -18.08 -10.91 -2.36
N HIS A 286 -18.67 -10.81 -3.55
CA HIS A 286 -19.99 -10.22 -3.72
C HIS A 286 -21.11 -11.06 -3.06
N ALA A 287 -20.93 -12.38 -2.94
CA ALA A 287 -21.92 -13.29 -2.37
C ALA A 287 -21.64 -13.57 -0.89
N GLU A 288 -20.37 -13.76 -0.53
CA GLU A 288 -19.95 -14.22 0.80
C GLU A 288 -19.54 -13.05 1.69
N GLY A 289 -19.08 -11.93 1.10
CA GLY A 289 -18.33 -10.89 1.79
C GLY A 289 -16.82 -11.10 1.59
N VAL A 290 -16.02 -10.15 2.04
CA VAL A 290 -14.57 -10.35 2.14
C VAL A 290 -14.28 -10.76 3.56
N ASP A 291 -13.96 -12.04 3.76
CA ASP A 291 -13.48 -12.52 5.05
C ASP A 291 -12.09 -11.92 5.30
N MET A 292 -11.96 -11.12 6.35
CA MET A 292 -10.69 -10.53 6.77
C MET A 292 -10.48 -10.83 8.24
N THR A 293 -9.42 -11.56 8.54
CA THR A 293 -8.97 -11.86 9.90
C THR A 293 -7.60 -11.25 10.15
N TRP A 294 -7.17 -11.28 11.41
CA TRP A 294 -5.86 -10.76 11.82
C TRP A 294 -4.99 -11.92 12.30
N ASP A 295 -3.82 -12.09 11.69
CA ASP A 295 -2.77 -13.00 12.19
C ASP A 295 -1.60 -12.16 12.69
N GLN A 296 -1.35 -12.21 14.01
CA GLN A 296 -0.39 -11.34 14.69
C GLN A 296 -0.50 -9.86 14.29
N GLY A 297 -1.73 -9.36 14.11
CA GLY A 297 -2.01 -7.98 13.71
C GLY A 297 -1.88 -7.69 12.21
N SER A 298 -1.44 -8.64 11.39
CA SER A 298 -1.41 -8.50 9.92
C SER A 298 -2.73 -8.97 9.29
N PRO A 299 -3.25 -8.31 8.24
CA PRO A 299 -4.44 -8.74 7.52
C PRO A 299 -4.25 -10.09 6.83
N VAL A 300 -5.22 -10.98 7.02
CA VAL A 300 -5.40 -12.21 6.23
C VAL A 300 -6.73 -12.11 5.50
N ILE A 301 -6.66 -12.09 4.17
CA ILE A 301 -7.85 -12.06 3.32
C ILE A 301 -8.19 -13.48 2.88
N GLY A 302 -9.44 -13.89 3.10
CA GLY A 302 -9.98 -15.16 2.61
C GLY A 302 -9.94 -15.29 1.09
N ARG A 303 -10.18 -16.49 0.57
CA ARG A 303 -10.14 -16.77 -0.88
C ARG A 303 -11.16 -15.89 -1.63
N ILE A 304 -10.68 -14.95 -2.44
CA ILE A 304 -11.53 -14.04 -3.24
C ILE A 304 -11.96 -14.69 -4.56
N PHE A 305 -11.05 -15.38 -5.25
CA PHE A 305 -11.33 -15.98 -6.55
C PHE A 305 -12.28 -17.20 -6.42
N SER A 306 -13.20 -17.34 -7.37
CA SER A 306 -14.12 -18.50 -7.46
C SER A 306 -13.46 -19.69 -8.18
N ASP A 307 -14.20 -20.78 -8.36
CA ASP A 307 -13.73 -21.92 -9.17
C ASP A 307 -13.66 -21.59 -10.67
N GLU A 308 -14.31 -20.51 -11.12
CA GLU A 308 -14.26 -20.08 -12.52
C GLU A 308 -12.86 -19.59 -12.93
N PHE A 309 -12.11 -18.99 -11.99
CA PHE A 309 -10.68 -18.72 -12.21
C PHE A 309 -9.91 -20.01 -12.52
N ALA A 310 -10.19 -21.09 -11.78
CA ALA A 310 -9.47 -22.34 -11.97
C ALA A 310 -9.87 -23.04 -13.29
N ARG A 311 -11.13 -22.90 -13.71
CA ARG A 311 -11.58 -23.37 -15.04
C ARG A 311 -10.91 -22.60 -16.18
N THR A 312 -10.75 -21.28 -16.01
CA THR A 312 -10.18 -20.41 -17.04
C THR A 312 -8.66 -20.52 -17.13
N PHE A 313 -7.96 -20.52 -15.99
CA PHE A 313 -6.50 -20.40 -15.94
C PHE A 313 -5.80 -21.70 -15.46
N GLY A 314 -6.55 -22.77 -15.20
CA GLY A 314 -6.04 -24.01 -14.60
C GLY A 314 -5.96 -23.96 -13.07
N PRO A 315 -5.34 -24.94 -12.39
CA PRO A 315 -5.31 -24.97 -10.93
C PRO A 315 -4.51 -23.79 -10.35
N PRO A 316 -4.92 -23.24 -9.17
CA PRO A 316 -4.16 -22.20 -8.48
C PRO A 316 -2.77 -22.71 -8.09
N ARG A 317 -1.77 -21.83 -8.12
CA ARG A 317 -0.40 -22.18 -7.72
C ARG A 317 -0.34 -22.30 -6.20
N GLN A 318 0.26 -23.38 -5.70
CA GLN A 318 0.54 -23.52 -4.28
C GLN A 318 1.58 -22.48 -3.81
N PRO A 319 1.40 -21.83 -2.65
CA PRO A 319 2.41 -20.94 -2.08
C PRO A 319 3.79 -21.59 -2.02
N GLY A 320 4.82 -20.86 -2.43
CA GLY A 320 6.20 -21.38 -2.51
C GLY A 320 6.49 -22.34 -3.68
N GLY A 321 5.49 -22.78 -4.46
CA GLY A 321 5.70 -23.61 -5.65
C GLY A 321 6.45 -22.89 -6.78
N THR A 322 6.96 -23.63 -7.77
CA THR A 322 7.68 -23.04 -8.91
C THR A 322 6.80 -22.09 -9.72
N LEU A 323 7.30 -20.90 -10.03
CA LEU A 323 6.67 -19.99 -10.98
C LEU A 323 6.93 -20.44 -12.41
N THR A 324 5.88 -20.53 -13.22
CA THR A 324 5.97 -20.92 -14.62
C THR A 324 5.61 -19.76 -15.56
N GLU A 325 5.79 -19.96 -16.87
CA GLU A 325 5.36 -18.99 -17.89
C GLU A 325 3.86 -18.67 -17.76
N ARG A 326 3.04 -19.60 -17.28
CA ARG A 326 1.60 -19.38 -17.06
C ARG A 326 1.35 -18.27 -16.03
N GLU A 327 1.99 -18.31 -14.87
CA GLU A 327 1.81 -17.27 -13.84
C GLU A 327 2.38 -15.92 -14.29
N GLN A 328 3.47 -15.93 -15.07
CA GLN A 328 4.03 -14.74 -15.69
C GLN A 328 3.05 -14.13 -16.69
N ASP A 329 2.45 -14.94 -17.57
CA ASP A 329 1.48 -14.50 -18.57
C ASP A 329 0.19 -13.99 -17.93
N ILE A 330 -0.28 -14.61 -16.85
CA ILE A 330 -1.41 -14.13 -16.06
C ILE A 330 -1.10 -12.75 -15.46
N ALA A 331 0.08 -12.59 -14.84
CA ALA A 331 0.51 -11.31 -14.27
C ALA A 331 0.63 -10.22 -15.35
N ALA A 332 1.22 -10.53 -16.50
CA ALA A 332 1.33 -9.61 -17.64
C ALA A 332 -0.04 -9.20 -18.18
N SER A 333 -0.97 -10.15 -18.29
CA SER A 333 -2.34 -9.89 -18.79
C SER A 333 -3.17 -9.04 -17.83
N LEU A 334 -3.09 -9.33 -16.52
CA LEU A 334 -3.71 -8.50 -15.49
C LEU A 334 -3.14 -7.09 -15.50
N GLN A 335 -1.81 -6.95 -15.52
CA GLN A 335 -1.15 -5.66 -15.48
C GLN A 335 -1.56 -4.80 -16.69
N LEU A 336 -1.58 -5.37 -17.89
CA LEU A 336 -2.05 -4.67 -19.08
C LEU A 336 -3.53 -4.28 -18.95
N ARG A 337 -4.40 -5.16 -18.43
CA ARG A 337 -5.81 -4.82 -18.27
C ARG A 337 -6.03 -3.73 -17.24
N LEU A 338 -5.28 -3.74 -16.14
CA LEU A 338 -5.34 -2.69 -15.13
C LEU A 338 -5.01 -1.32 -15.75
N GLU A 339 -3.95 -1.27 -16.57
CA GLU A 339 -3.56 -0.06 -17.30
C GLU A 339 -4.67 0.43 -18.24
N GLU A 340 -5.26 -0.46 -19.05
CA GLU A 340 -6.38 -0.11 -19.95
C GLU A 340 -7.57 0.49 -19.19
N VAL A 341 -7.93 -0.09 -18.04
CA VAL A 341 -9.05 0.40 -17.21
C VAL A 341 -8.70 1.73 -16.55
N GLY A 342 -7.48 1.87 -16.02
CA GLY A 342 -7.00 3.12 -15.45
C GLY A 342 -7.02 4.27 -16.45
N PHE A 343 -6.48 4.05 -17.66
CA PHE A 343 -6.50 5.07 -18.72
C PHE A 343 -7.91 5.37 -19.22
N HIS A 344 -8.81 4.39 -19.25
CA HIS A 344 -10.22 4.63 -19.57
C HIS A 344 -10.87 5.61 -18.58
N VAL A 345 -10.68 5.42 -17.26
CA VAL A 345 -11.20 6.34 -16.24
C VAL A 345 -10.55 7.72 -16.36
N LEU A 346 -9.23 7.77 -16.55
CA LEU A 346 -8.48 9.03 -16.65
C LEU A 346 -8.85 9.83 -17.90
N ASN A 347 -8.99 9.19 -19.05
CA ASN A 347 -9.40 9.86 -20.29
C ASN A 347 -10.82 10.41 -20.16
N HIS A 348 -11.75 9.66 -19.55
CA HIS A 348 -13.08 10.17 -19.26
C HIS A 348 -13.04 11.38 -18.31
N LEU A 349 -12.24 11.32 -17.24
CA LEU A 349 -12.08 12.43 -16.30
C LEU A 349 -11.51 13.67 -17.00
N HIS A 350 -10.56 13.50 -17.93
CA HIS A 350 -10.09 14.60 -18.76
C HIS A 350 -11.19 15.15 -19.68
N GLU A 351 -11.96 14.29 -20.37
CA GLU A 351 -13.09 14.69 -21.22
C GLU A 351 -14.13 15.51 -20.44
N GLN A 352 -14.41 15.13 -19.18
CA GLN A 352 -15.36 15.84 -18.32
C GLN A 352 -14.86 17.20 -17.83
N THR A 353 -13.55 17.38 -17.69
CA THR A 353 -12.99 18.51 -16.93
C THR A 353 -12.10 19.46 -17.76
N GLY A 354 -11.52 18.97 -18.85
CA GLY A 354 -10.49 19.64 -19.64
C GLY A 354 -9.15 19.83 -18.91
N LEU A 355 -8.98 19.29 -17.70
CA LEU A 355 -7.80 19.53 -16.86
C LEU A 355 -6.64 18.61 -17.26
N THR A 356 -5.41 19.11 -17.08
CA THR A 356 -4.17 18.38 -17.40
C THR A 356 -3.27 18.12 -16.19
N ASP A 357 -3.68 18.57 -15.01
CA ASP A 357 -3.04 18.26 -13.74
C ASP A 357 -3.84 17.18 -13.01
N LEU A 358 -3.16 16.15 -12.52
CA LEU A 358 -3.76 14.97 -11.91
C LEU A 358 -3.23 14.71 -10.51
N GLY A 359 -4.12 14.65 -9.52
CA GLY A 359 -3.83 14.03 -8.21
C GLY A 359 -4.27 12.57 -8.18
N LEU A 360 -3.42 11.68 -7.68
CA LEU A 360 -3.67 10.23 -7.66
C LEU A 360 -3.45 9.63 -6.27
N SER A 361 -4.40 8.81 -5.80
CA SER A 361 -4.38 8.08 -4.52
C SER A 361 -5.23 6.79 -4.58
N GLY A 362 -5.33 6.08 -3.45
CA GLY A 362 -5.89 4.74 -3.32
C GLY A 362 -4.83 3.64 -3.51
N GLY A 363 -5.04 2.45 -2.95
CA GLY A 363 -4.03 1.38 -2.95
C GLY A 363 -3.57 0.95 -4.35
N VAL A 364 -4.43 1.05 -5.37
CA VAL A 364 -4.07 0.74 -6.76
C VAL A 364 -3.14 1.80 -7.36
N ALA A 365 -3.12 3.02 -6.82
CA ALA A 365 -2.16 4.06 -7.19
C ALA A 365 -0.73 3.75 -6.76
N TYR A 366 -0.47 2.67 -5.99
CA TYR A 366 0.88 2.13 -5.83
C TYR A 366 1.39 1.39 -7.08
N ASN A 367 0.55 1.17 -8.10
CA ASN A 367 0.96 0.55 -9.35
C ASN A 367 1.84 1.51 -10.17
N SER A 368 3.14 1.49 -9.89
CA SER A 368 4.12 2.39 -10.49
C SER A 368 4.28 2.19 -12.00
N VAL A 369 3.92 1.02 -12.52
CA VAL A 369 3.95 0.73 -13.97
C VAL A 369 2.83 1.51 -14.68
N MET A 370 1.60 1.45 -14.19
CA MET A 370 0.48 2.23 -14.70
C MET A 370 0.78 3.73 -14.61
N ASN A 371 1.23 4.19 -13.43
CA ASN A 371 1.50 5.60 -13.19
C ASN A 371 2.55 6.18 -14.15
N GLY A 372 3.63 5.44 -14.41
CA GLY A 372 4.69 5.86 -15.33
C GLY A 372 4.25 6.01 -16.79
N LYS A 373 3.10 5.41 -17.14
CA LYS A 373 2.51 5.43 -18.49
C LYS A 373 1.36 6.43 -18.64
N ILE A 374 0.92 7.10 -17.57
CA ILE A 374 -0.21 8.06 -17.61
C ILE A 374 0.04 9.16 -18.65
N LEU A 375 1.20 9.81 -18.60
CA LEU A 375 1.53 10.94 -19.49
C LEU A 375 1.66 10.53 -20.98
N LEU A 376 1.85 9.24 -21.24
CA LEU A 376 1.97 8.69 -22.59
C LEU A 376 0.62 8.29 -23.18
N ASN A 377 -0.34 7.90 -22.34
CA ASN A 377 -1.61 7.29 -22.75
C ASN A 377 -2.83 8.18 -22.45
N THR A 378 -2.61 9.36 -21.88
CA THR A 378 -3.66 10.31 -21.52
C THR A 378 -3.23 11.75 -21.80
N PRO A 379 -4.17 12.71 -21.89
CA PRO A 379 -3.85 14.13 -22.05
C PRO A 379 -3.21 14.82 -20.84
N PHE A 380 -3.09 14.14 -19.69
CA PHE A 380 -2.47 14.71 -18.49
C PHE A 380 -0.98 15.02 -18.72
N ARG A 381 -0.49 16.07 -18.06
CA ARG A 381 0.86 16.63 -18.23
C ARG A 381 1.65 16.70 -16.93
N ARG A 382 0.97 16.86 -15.80
CA ARG A 382 1.58 16.81 -14.47
C ARG A 382 0.78 15.87 -13.58
N VAL A 383 1.48 15.01 -12.86
CA VAL A 383 0.87 14.00 -11.99
C VAL A 383 1.50 14.09 -10.61
N PHE A 384 0.67 14.28 -9.60
CA PHE A 384 1.04 14.12 -8.19
C PHE A 384 0.47 12.79 -7.69
N VAL A 385 1.34 11.84 -7.37
CA VAL A 385 0.93 10.59 -6.71
C VAL A 385 1.30 10.70 -5.24
N GLN A 386 0.33 10.52 -4.35
CA GLN A 386 0.58 10.60 -2.91
C GLN A 386 1.60 9.52 -2.49
N PRO A 387 2.79 9.84 -1.92
CA PRO A 387 3.76 8.85 -1.43
C PRO A 387 3.19 7.69 -0.60
N ALA A 388 2.23 7.97 0.29
CA ALA A 388 1.44 6.97 1.00
C ALA A 388 0.07 6.77 0.33
N ALA A 389 0.05 6.42 -0.96
CA ALA A 389 -1.18 6.44 -1.78
C ALA A 389 -2.30 5.55 -1.24
N GLY A 390 -1.94 4.42 -0.61
CA GLY A 390 -2.88 3.49 0.00
C GLY A 390 -3.45 4.00 1.31
N ASP A 391 -4.05 3.10 2.08
CA ASP A 391 -4.89 3.41 3.23
C ASP A 391 -4.19 4.26 4.30
N SER A 392 -2.88 4.04 4.52
CA SER A 392 -2.13 4.86 5.48
C SER A 392 -2.22 6.36 5.19
N GLY A 393 -2.21 6.77 3.90
CA GLY A 393 -2.32 8.17 3.50
C GLY A 393 -3.66 8.83 3.82
N THR A 394 -4.71 8.06 4.08
CA THR A 394 -6.02 8.61 4.45
C THR A 394 -5.97 9.32 5.81
N ALA A 395 -5.06 8.94 6.72
CA ALA A 395 -4.85 9.67 7.97
C ALA A 395 -4.47 11.14 7.70
N LEU A 396 -3.61 11.40 6.72
CA LEU A 396 -3.28 12.76 6.28
C LEU A 396 -4.46 13.42 5.55
N GLY A 397 -5.17 12.64 4.73
CA GLY A 397 -6.36 13.08 4.02
C GLY A 397 -7.48 13.57 4.94
N VAL A 398 -7.70 12.89 6.07
CA VAL A 398 -8.63 13.30 7.12
C VAL A 398 -8.27 14.69 7.64
N CYS A 399 -7.00 14.93 7.97
CA CYS A 399 -6.55 16.23 8.47
C CYS A 399 -6.91 17.36 7.50
N TYR A 400 -6.60 17.18 6.22
CA TYR A 400 -6.84 18.20 5.20
C TYR A 400 -8.29 18.30 4.78
N GLN A 401 -9.06 17.21 4.82
CA GLN A 401 -10.50 17.30 4.61
C GLN A 401 -11.17 18.12 5.73
N ILE A 402 -10.72 17.99 6.98
CA ILE A 402 -11.17 18.84 8.08
C ILE A 402 -10.71 20.29 7.86
N TYR A 403 -9.39 20.49 7.68
CA TYR A 403 -8.79 21.83 7.56
C TYR A 403 -9.33 22.63 6.38
N ASN A 404 -9.25 22.08 5.17
CA ASN A 404 -9.63 22.76 3.95
C ASN A 404 -11.10 22.57 3.61
N GLY A 405 -11.59 21.34 3.64
CA GLY A 405 -12.94 21.02 3.18
C GLY A 405 -14.05 21.45 4.14
N ILE A 406 -13.89 21.19 5.44
CA ILE A 406 -14.93 21.44 6.45
C ILE A 406 -14.79 22.84 7.05
N LEU A 407 -13.57 23.19 7.48
CA LEU A 407 -13.27 24.49 8.11
C LEU A 407 -12.97 25.59 7.09
N ASN A 408 -12.94 25.25 5.80
CA ASN A 408 -12.84 26.20 4.69
C ASN A 408 -11.54 27.04 4.71
N HIS A 409 -10.47 26.56 5.35
CA HIS A 409 -9.18 27.25 5.29
C HIS A 409 -8.53 27.13 3.91
N PRO A 410 -7.76 28.14 3.47
CA PRO A 410 -7.02 28.07 2.22
C PRO A 410 -5.95 26.97 2.29
N ARG A 411 -5.57 26.45 1.11
CA ARG A 411 -4.40 25.59 0.97
C ARG A 411 -3.13 26.39 1.15
N GLY A 412 -2.05 25.70 1.52
CA GLY A 412 -0.75 26.35 1.68
C GLY A 412 0.44 25.42 1.95
N GLU A 413 0.22 24.14 2.24
CA GLU A 413 1.30 23.16 2.33
C GLU A 413 1.38 22.35 1.03
N VAL A 414 2.60 22.16 0.54
CA VAL A 414 2.91 21.27 -0.57
C VAL A 414 3.83 20.17 -0.05
N MET A 415 3.43 18.92 -0.26
CA MET A 415 4.22 17.76 0.15
C MET A 415 5.24 17.45 -0.94
N GLU A 416 6.40 18.12 -0.90
CA GLU A 416 7.48 17.94 -1.88
C GLU A 416 8.24 16.61 -1.70
N GLY A 417 8.22 16.07 -0.47
CA GLY A 417 8.83 14.77 -0.12
C GLY A 417 7.97 14.01 0.88
N ALA A 418 8.44 12.84 1.30
CA ALA A 418 7.69 11.96 2.20
C ALA A 418 8.18 11.99 3.66
N TYR A 419 9.07 12.92 4.03
CA TYR A 419 9.83 12.85 5.29
C TYR A 419 9.06 13.39 6.50
N ALA A 420 8.03 12.67 6.95
CA ALA A 420 7.13 13.07 8.03
C ALA A 420 7.22 12.19 9.29
N GLY A 421 8.05 11.14 9.28
CA GLY A 421 8.26 10.25 10.41
C GLY A 421 9.40 10.66 11.35
N PRO A 422 9.77 9.78 12.30
CA PRO A 422 10.80 10.03 13.31
C PRO A 422 12.18 10.36 12.76
N GLU A 423 12.91 11.20 13.47
CA GLU A 423 14.32 11.54 13.28
C GLU A 423 15.04 11.34 14.62
N PHE A 424 16.35 11.10 14.55
CA PHE A 424 17.18 10.82 15.72
C PHE A 424 18.44 11.67 15.65
N SER A 425 18.84 12.25 16.78
CA SER A 425 20.07 13.03 16.87
C SER A 425 21.31 12.13 16.90
N ASP A 426 22.46 12.70 16.58
CA ASP A 426 23.74 11.99 16.69
C ASP A 426 24.00 11.51 18.13
N GLU A 427 23.57 12.26 19.15
CA GLU A 427 23.69 11.84 20.55
C GLU A 427 22.84 10.60 20.85
N GLU A 428 21.61 10.55 20.35
CA GLU A 428 20.72 9.39 20.51
C GLU A 428 21.29 8.16 19.79
N ILE A 429 21.83 8.35 18.58
CA ILE A 429 22.47 7.29 17.80
C ILE A 429 23.72 6.76 18.52
N GLN A 430 24.62 7.64 18.95
CA GLN A 430 25.83 7.25 19.69
C GLN A 430 25.51 6.53 20.99
N LYS A 431 24.47 6.97 21.71
CA LYS A 431 23.99 6.28 22.90
C LYS A 431 23.56 4.85 22.58
N GLN A 432 22.79 4.64 21.51
CA GLN A 432 22.38 3.29 21.08
C GLN A 432 23.57 2.43 20.66
N LEU A 433 24.52 2.99 19.89
CA LEU A 433 25.73 2.27 19.48
C LEU A 433 26.58 1.79 20.67
N ARG A 434 26.72 2.64 21.71
CA ARG A 434 27.42 2.28 22.96
C ARG A 434 26.66 1.19 23.74
N ILE A 435 25.33 1.25 23.79
CA ILE A 435 24.51 0.21 24.42
C ILE A 435 24.68 -1.14 23.70
N SER A 436 24.83 -1.11 22.38
CA SER A 436 25.07 -2.31 21.57
C SER A 436 26.52 -2.80 21.55
N ASP A 437 27.43 -2.16 22.30
CA ASP A 437 28.88 -2.47 22.35
C ASP A 437 29.55 -2.47 20.95
N LEU A 438 29.10 -1.57 20.08
CA LEU A 438 29.65 -1.43 18.72
C LEU A 438 30.67 -0.30 18.65
N ARG A 439 31.83 -0.59 18.08
CA ARG A 439 32.82 0.43 17.73
C ARG A 439 32.35 1.18 16.49
N PHE A 440 32.39 2.52 16.55
CA PHE A 440 31.95 3.38 15.47
C PHE A 440 32.95 4.52 15.22
N GLU A 441 32.97 5.00 14.00
CA GLU A 441 33.66 6.23 13.61
C GLU A 441 32.65 7.38 13.49
N THR A 442 33.10 8.61 13.70
CA THR A 442 32.26 9.82 13.58
C THR A 442 32.84 10.73 12.51
N TYR A 443 31.97 11.28 11.67
CA TYR A 443 32.33 12.12 10.54
C TYR A 443 31.55 13.45 10.56
N SER A 444 32.01 14.44 9.83
CA SER A 444 31.16 15.58 9.46
C SER A 444 30.10 15.19 8.41
N ASP A 445 29.10 16.05 8.21
CA ASP A 445 28.06 15.87 7.17
C ASP A 445 28.64 15.74 5.75
N ARG A 446 29.80 16.35 5.51
CA ARG A 446 30.48 16.27 4.22
C ARG A 446 31.25 14.96 4.09
N GLU A 447 32.01 14.60 5.11
CA GLU A 447 32.81 13.38 5.11
C GLU A 447 31.94 12.13 5.03
N VAL A 448 30.80 12.10 5.74
CA VAL A 448 29.92 10.93 5.76
C VAL A 448 29.36 10.58 4.36
N THR A 449 29.00 11.58 3.54
CA THR A 449 28.52 11.33 2.17
C THR A 449 29.67 10.92 1.25
N GLU A 450 30.86 11.50 1.42
CA GLU A 450 32.05 11.13 0.66
C GLU A 450 32.52 9.69 0.97
N HIS A 451 32.52 9.30 2.25
CA HIS A 451 32.86 7.96 2.70
C HIS A 451 31.84 6.93 2.22
N ALA A 452 30.54 7.21 2.37
CA ALA A 452 29.50 6.34 1.86
C ALA A 452 29.56 6.21 0.33
N ALA A 453 29.82 7.30 -0.41
CA ALA A 453 30.00 7.25 -1.86
C ALA A 453 31.19 6.37 -2.28
N ARG A 454 32.32 6.44 -1.54
CA ARG A 454 33.49 5.56 -1.76
C ARG A 454 33.15 4.10 -1.50
N ASP A 455 32.45 3.79 -0.41
CA ASP A 455 32.04 2.43 -0.09
C ASP A 455 31.08 1.85 -1.13
N ILE A 456 30.10 2.65 -1.56
CA ILE A 456 29.19 2.27 -2.64
C ILE A 456 30.00 2.02 -3.92
N ALA A 457 30.93 2.89 -4.30
CA ALA A 457 31.75 2.72 -5.50
C ALA A 457 32.71 1.51 -5.44
N ALA A 458 33.10 1.08 -4.23
CA ALA A 458 33.81 -0.18 -4.00
C ALA A 458 32.88 -1.42 -4.11
N GLY A 459 31.57 -1.19 -4.27
CA GLY A 459 30.50 -2.18 -4.33
C GLY A 459 30.22 -2.86 -2.99
N LEU A 460 30.41 -2.12 -1.90
CA LEU A 460 29.92 -2.52 -0.59
C LEU A 460 28.41 -2.30 -0.48
N VAL A 461 27.77 -3.12 0.34
CA VAL A 461 26.37 -2.98 0.69
C VAL A 461 26.20 -2.04 1.87
N VAL A 462 25.71 -0.83 1.58
CA VAL A 462 25.64 0.27 2.55
C VAL A 462 24.24 0.40 3.14
N GLY A 463 24.11 0.21 4.44
CA GLY A 463 22.95 0.67 5.20
C GLY A 463 23.01 2.18 5.40
N TRP A 464 21.93 2.89 5.12
CA TRP A 464 21.83 4.34 5.14
C TRP A 464 20.62 4.80 5.96
N PHE A 465 20.89 5.31 7.16
CA PHE A 465 19.91 5.76 8.13
C PHE A 465 20.11 7.24 8.44
N GLN A 466 19.26 8.11 7.89
CA GLN A 466 19.43 9.57 7.97
C GLN A 466 18.11 10.29 8.18
N GLY A 467 18.13 11.40 8.92
CA GLY A 467 17.02 12.34 9.04
C GLY A 467 15.64 11.74 9.36
N ARG A 468 14.60 12.50 9.01
CA ARG A 468 13.19 12.10 9.18
C ARG A 468 12.82 10.92 8.28
N MET A 469 12.17 9.91 8.86
CA MET A 469 11.68 8.74 8.15
C MET A 469 10.62 9.09 7.10
N GLU A 470 10.61 8.34 6.00
CA GLU A 470 9.61 8.40 4.93
C GLU A 470 8.23 7.87 5.38
N PHE A 471 7.16 8.54 4.93
CA PHE A 471 5.78 8.10 5.06
C PHE A 471 5.34 7.36 3.79
N GLY A 472 4.85 6.13 3.96
CA GLY A 472 4.50 5.22 2.87
C GLY A 472 5.51 4.07 2.69
N PRO A 473 5.30 3.19 1.71
CA PRO A 473 5.94 1.88 1.64
C PRO A 473 7.33 1.88 0.95
N ARG A 474 7.85 3.05 0.57
CA ARG A 474 9.11 3.18 -0.17
C ARG A 474 10.17 3.83 0.72
N ALA A 475 11.38 3.28 0.70
CA ALA A 475 12.54 3.99 1.21
C ALA A 475 13.04 4.96 0.12
N LEU A 476 13.17 6.22 0.49
CA LEU A 476 13.45 7.35 -0.40
C LEU A 476 14.71 8.09 0.06
N GLY A 477 15.70 7.35 0.56
CA GLY A 477 17.02 7.88 0.90
C GLY A 477 17.24 8.22 2.36
N ASN A 478 16.30 7.92 3.27
CA ASN A 478 16.45 8.15 4.71
C ASN A 478 16.44 6.84 5.52
N ARG A 479 15.77 5.79 5.04
CA ARG A 479 15.83 4.43 5.60
C ARG A 479 16.13 3.41 4.50
N SER A 480 17.32 3.52 3.92
CA SER A 480 17.69 2.86 2.66
C SER A 480 18.85 1.88 2.80
N ILE A 481 18.89 0.89 1.92
CA ILE A 481 20.12 0.17 1.56
C ILE A 481 20.52 0.66 0.18
N VAL A 482 21.77 1.11 0.05
CA VAL A 482 22.29 1.77 -1.14
C VAL A 482 23.50 1.00 -1.66
N VAL A 483 23.53 0.70 -2.96
CA VAL A 483 24.63 -0.05 -3.60
C VAL A 483 24.94 0.48 -5.00
N ASP A 484 26.08 0.06 -5.56
CA ASP A 484 26.54 0.45 -6.89
C ASP A 484 25.60 -0.08 -7.99
N PRO A 485 24.94 0.79 -8.78
CA PRO A 485 24.07 0.34 -9.84
C PRO A 485 24.81 -0.21 -11.07
N ARG A 486 26.11 0.08 -11.20
CA ARG A 486 26.96 -0.32 -12.34
C ARG A 486 27.33 -1.80 -12.33
N ARG A 487 27.22 -2.44 -11.16
CA ARG A 487 27.65 -3.83 -10.91
C ARG A 487 26.45 -4.76 -11.01
N ALA A 488 26.38 -5.55 -12.09
CA ALA A 488 25.22 -6.42 -12.38
C ALA A 488 24.92 -7.42 -11.26
N GLU A 489 25.96 -7.95 -10.62
CA GLU A 489 25.91 -8.92 -9.52
C GLU A 489 25.28 -8.35 -8.23
N MET A 490 25.11 -7.03 -8.11
CA MET A 490 24.56 -6.43 -6.89
C MET A 490 23.10 -6.83 -6.63
N LYS A 491 22.35 -7.19 -7.68
CA LYS A 491 21.00 -7.76 -7.53
C LYS A 491 21.06 -9.08 -6.75
N ASP A 492 21.97 -9.96 -7.14
CA ASP A 492 22.13 -11.28 -6.55
C ASP A 492 22.71 -11.20 -5.14
N ILE A 493 23.70 -10.32 -4.96
CA ILE A 493 24.29 -10.03 -3.64
C ILE A 493 23.21 -9.54 -2.67
N LEU A 494 22.38 -8.56 -3.06
CA LEU A 494 21.31 -8.06 -2.18
C LEU A 494 20.28 -9.13 -1.85
N ASN A 495 19.91 -9.97 -2.82
CA ASN A 495 18.97 -11.06 -2.61
C ASN A 495 19.54 -12.15 -1.69
N ASP A 496 20.80 -12.57 -1.86
CA ASP A 496 21.44 -13.58 -1.01
C ASP A 496 21.76 -13.08 0.41
N ARG A 497 22.32 -11.87 0.51
CA ARG A 497 22.88 -11.35 1.77
C ARG A 497 21.85 -10.73 2.69
N ILE A 498 20.76 -10.20 2.13
CA ILE A 498 19.82 -9.35 2.87
C ILE A 498 18.37 -9.76 2.62
N LYS A 499 17.91 -9.73 1.36
CA LYS A 499 16.47 -9.76 1.09
C LYS A 499 15.84 -11.14 1.14
N LYS A 500 16.60 -12.19 0.77
CA LYS A 500 16.17 -13.59 0.73
C LYS A 500 14.77 -13.73 0.10
N ARG A 501 14.57 -13.06 -1.03
CA ARG A 501 13.28 -12.92 -1.72
C ARG A 501 13.38 -13.40 -3.17
N GLU A 502 12.24 -13.41 -3.85
CA GLU A 502 12.13 -13.91 -5.22
C GLU A 502 13.00 -13.11 -6.20
N PRO A 503 13.73 -13.77 -7.13
CA PRO A 503 14.76 -13.12 -7.96
C PRO A 503 14.20 -12.11 -8.98
N PHE A 504 12.92 -12.24 -9.35
CA PHE A 504 12.27 -11.32 -10.28
C PHE A 504 11.94 -9.96 -9.65
N ARG A 505 12.06 -9.80 -8.33
CA ARG A 505 11.68 -8.55 -7.66
C ARG A 505 12.69 -7.45 -7.97
N PRO A 506 12.27 -6.36 -8.64
CA PRO A 506 13.19 -5.34 -9.07
C PRO A 506 13.76 -4.51 -7.91
N PHE A 507 14.88 -3.85 -8.20
CA PHE A 507 15.43 -2.74 -7.42
C PHE A 507 15.21 -1.42 -8.17
N ALA A 508 15.41 -0.31 -7.48
CA ALA A 508 15.03 1.01 -7.95
C ALA A 508 16.25 1.93 -8.11
N PRO A 509 16.37 2.69 -9.20
CA PRO A 509 17.34 3.77 -9.32
C PRO A 509 16.89 5.03 -8.56
N SER A 510 17.80 5.59 -7.76
CA SER A 510 17.72 6.99 -7.30
C SER A 510 18.67 7.84 -8.13
N VAL A 511 18.15 8.85 -8.84
CA VAL A 511 18.90 9.72 -9.75
C VAL A 511 18.86 11.16 -9.28
N LEU A 512 19.92 11.94 -9.52
CA LEU A 512 19.85 13.40 -9.39
C LEU A 512 18.78 13.94 -10.35
N GLU A 513 17.85 14.74 -9.84
CA GLU A 513 16.68 15.20 -10.60
C GLU A 513 17.06 15.85 -11.94
N GLU A 514 18.07 16.73 -11.94
CA GLU A 514 18.59 17.43 -13.11
C GLU A 514 19.29 16.52 -14.13
N ARG A 515 19.58 15.26 -13.78
CA ARG A 515 20.24 14.27 -14.65
C ARG A 515 19.28 13.19 -15.16
N THR A 516 17.99 13.28 -14.82
CA THR A 516 16.97 12.29 -15.22
C THR A 516 16.94 12.08 -16.73
N GLY A 517 16.93 13.17 -17.51
CA GLY A 517 16.89 13.14 -18.97
C GLY A 517 18.12 12.51 -19.65
N ASP A 518 19.22 12.29 -18.92
CA ASP A 518 20.40 11.62 -19.48
C ASP A 518 20.21 10.11 -19.58
N TYR A 519 19.37 9.53 -18.72
CA TYR A 519 19.20 8.08 -18.54
C TYR A 519 17.79 7.58 -18.89
N PHE A 520 16.76 8.40 -18.71
CA PHE A 520 15.36 7.99 -18.88
C PHE A 520 14.71 8.69 -20.08
N GLU A 521 13.74 8.02 -20.71
CA GLU A 521 12.98 8.58 -21.83
C GLU A 521 11.97 9.63 -21.37
N GLN A 522 11.43 9.47 -20.15
CA GLN A 522 10.53 10.43 -19.51
C GLN A 522 11.30 11.33 -18.54
N MET A 523 10.89 12.61 -18.44
CA MET A 523 11.55 13.62 -17.60
C MET A 523 10.65 14.21 -16.51
N HIS A 524 9.39 13.76 -16.40
CA HIS A 524 8.52 14.21 -15.32
C HIS A 524 9.11 13.78 -13.96
N PRO A 525 9.13 14.64 -12.93
CA PRO A 525 9.65 14.27 -11.62
C PRO A 525 8.95 13.03 -11.03
N ALA A 526 9.73 12.14 -10.39
CA ALA A 526 9.24 10.93 -9.75
C ALA A 526 9.89 10.76 -8.37
N PRO A 527 9.62 11.65 -7.39
CA PRO A 527 10.38 11.68 -6.12
C PRO A 527 10.10 10.50 -5.19
N THR A 528 9.09 9.66 -5.48
CA THR A 528 8.52 8.69 -4.53
C THR A 528 8.60 7.23 -4.98
N MET A 529 9.32 6.90 -6.06
CA MET A 529 9.32 5.54 -6.63
C MET A 529 7.94 5.01 -7.02
N LEU A 530 7.00 5.90 -7.33
CA LEU A 530 5.65 5.57 -7.77
C LEU A 530 5.48 5.71 -9.29
N MET A 531 6.57 5.81 -10.05
CA MET A 531 6.56 5.80 -11.51
C MET A 531 7.70 4.91 -12.06
N VAL A 532 7.40 4.13 -13.08
CA VAL A 532 8.36 3.29 -13.82
C VAL A 532 8.58 3.90 -15.19
N TYR A 533 9.83 4.20 -15.52
CA TYR A 533 10.24 4.83 -16.77
C TYR A 533 11.13 3.92 -17.58
N GLN A 534 11.15 4.13 -18.90
CA GLN A 534 12.06 3.43 -19.78
C GLN A 534 13.45 4.03 -19.65
N ILE A 535 14.46 3.17 -19.42
CA ILE A 535 15.86 3.57 -19.49
C ILE A 535 16.25 3.55 -20.96
N LYS A 536 16.90 4.63 -21.40
CA LYS A 536 17.40 4.78 -22.76
C LYS A 536 18.27 3.57 -23.15
N PRO A 537 18.03 2.90 -24.30
CA PRO A 537 18.71 1.66 -24.67
C PRO A 537 20.24 1.71 -24.51
N GLU A 538 20.87 2.81 -24.91
CA GLU A 538 22.31 3.06 -24.85
C GLU A 538 22.87 3.20 -23.43
N ARG A 539 22.04 3.50 -22.43
CA ARG A 539 22.44 3.66 -21.02
C ARG A 539 22.25 2.40 -20.18
N ARG A 540 21.49 1.42 -20.66
CA ARG A 540 21.10 0.22 -19.89
C ARG A 540 22.29 -0.57 -19.34
N ALA A 541 23.37 -0.64 -20.12
CA ALA A 541 24.59 -1.35 -19.76
C ALA A 541 25.43 -0.60 -18.70
N GLU A 542 25.22 0.70 -18.50
CA GLU A 542 25.92 1.48 -17.48
C GLU A 542 25.37 1.24 -16.07
N ILE A 543 24.09 0.87 -15.95
CA ILE A 543 23.37 0.71 -14.67
C ILE A 543 22.59 -0.61 -14.56
N PRO A 544 23.21 -1.77 -14.89
CA PRO A 544 22.52 -3.05 -15.02
C PRO A 544 21.81 -3.53 -13.74
N ALA A 545 22.25 -3.07 -12.56
CA ALA A 545 21.65 -3.50 -11.28
C ALA A 545 20.25 -2.89 -11.02
N VAL A 546 19.91 -1.81 -11.73
CA VAL A 546 18.60 -1.11 -11.61
C VAL A 546 17.77 -1.18 -12.88
N THR A 547 18.34 -1.63 -14.00
CA THR A 547 17.62 -1.93 -15.24
C THR A 547 16.79 -3.20 -15.11
N HIS A 548 15.49 -3.12 -15.35
CA HIS A 548 14.56 -4.24 -15.32
C HIS A 548 14.66 -5.07 -16.61
N VAL A 549 14.05 -6.26 -16.63
CA VAL A 549 14.13 -7.18 -17.78
C VAL A 549 13.57 -6.59 -19.08
N ASP A 550 12.61 -5.67 -18.96
CA ASP A 550 12.01 -4.94 -20.09
C ASP A 550 12.72 -3.62 -20.42
N GLY A 551 13.87 -3.33 -19.78
CA GLY A 551 14.62 -2.09 -19.97
C GLY A 551 14.13 -0.89 -19.16
N SER A 552 13.12 -1.07 -18.30
CA SER A 552 12.61 -0.01 -17.44
C SER A 552 13.34 0.11 -16.09
N GLY A 553 13.02 1.15 -15.32
CA GLY A 553 13.48 1.34 -13.95
C GLY A 553 12.44 2.10 -13.11
N ARG A 554 12.22 1.67 -11.86
CA ARG A 554 11.28 2.33 -10.93
C ARG A 554 11.95 3.51 -10.24
N LEU A 555 11.75 4.70 -10.79
CA LEU A 555 12.58 5.86 -10.54
C LEU A 555 12.29 6.58 -9.23
N GLN A 556 13.34 6.98 -8.51
CA GLN A 556 13.33 8.09 -7.56
C GLN A 556 14.13 9.26 -8.14
N THR A 557 13.50 10.42 -8.39
CA THR A 557 14.21 11.68 -8.64
C THR A 557 14.58 12.33 -7.31
N VAL A 558 15.85 12.73 -7.16
CA VAL A 558 16.37 13.30 -5.91
C VAL A 558 16.75 14.75 -6.14
N SER A 559 16.01 15.65 -5.50
CA SER A 559 16.24 17.08 -5.56
C SER A 559 17.02 17.56 -4.35
N LYS A 560 17.89 18.56 -4.55
CA LYS A 560 18.68 19.17 -3.47
C LYS A 560 17.81 19.90 -2.45
N SER A 561 16.69 20.49 -2.87
CA SER A 561 15.77 21.20 -1.97
C SER A 561 14.99 20.25 -1.05
N VAL A 562 14.74 19.02 -1.50
CA VAL A 562 13.89 18.05 -0.80
C VAL A 562 14.69 17.13 0.11
N ASN A 563 15.85 16.62 -0.35
CA ASN A 563 16.74 15.80 0.47
C ASN A 563 18.21 16.13 0.18
N PRO A 564 18.77 17.19 0.80
CA PRO A 564 20.10 17.69 0.48
C PRO A 564 21.21 16.67 0.78
N ARG A 565 21.06 15.87 1.84
CA ARG A 565 22.09 14.89 2.25
C ARG A 565 22.12 13.69 1.30
N TYR A 566 20.96 13.18 0.90
CA TYR A 566 20.88 12.08 -0.07
C TYR A 566 21.27 12.55 -1.48
N TYR A 567 20.88 13.77 -1.87
CA TYR A 567 21.40 14.44 -3.07
C TYR A 567 22.93 14.49 -3.04
N GLN A 568 23.52 14.90 -1.91
CA GLN A 568 24.97 15.04 -1.79
C GLN A 568 25.70 13.70 -1.89
N LEU A 569 25.15 12.62 -1.30
CA LEU A 569 25.66 11.26 -1.47
C LEU A 569 25.73 10.85 -2.95
N ILE A 570 24.64 11.05 -3.70
CA ILE A 570 24.58 10.68 -5.12
C ILE A 570 25.52 11.56 -5.95
N SER A 571 25.62 12.86 -5.62
CA SER A 571 26.57 13.78 -6.26
C SER A 571 28.02 13.38 -6.01
N ASP A 572 28.37 12.93 -4.80
CA ASP A 572 29.72 12.43 -4.50
C ASP A 572 30.02 11.11 -5.21
N PHE A 573 29.04 10.21 -5.27
CA PHE A 573 29.14 8.99 -6.06
C PHE A 573 29.36 9.31 -7.55
N GLN A 574 28.63 10.29 -8.08
CA GLN A 574 28.82 10.75 -9.44
C GLN A 574 30.23 11.28 -9.70
N LYS A 575 30.79 12.09 -8.80
CA LYS A 575 32.17 12.60 -8.95
C LYS A 575 33.20 11.47 -9.04
N LEU A 576 32.96 10.36 -8.33
CA LEU A 576 33.85 9.19 -8.34
C LEU A 576 33.67 8.30 -9.56
N THR A 577 32.46 8.23 -10.12
CA THR A 577 32.10 7.15 -11.06
C THR A 577 31.63 7.63 -12.43
N GLY A 578 31.30 8.91 -12.56
CA GLY A 578 30.61 9.48 -13.71
C GLY A 578 29.09 9.25 -13.71
N VAL A 579 28.56 8.38 -12.84
CA VAL A 579 27.14 7.95 -12.85
C VAL A 579 26.34 8.68 -11.77
N PRO A 580 25.29 9.46 -12.12
CA PRO A 580 24.48 10.23 -11.17
C PRO A 580 23.34 9.40 -10.55
N ILE A 581 23.55 8.09 -10.39
CA ILE A 581 22.52 7.13 -9.97
C ILE A 581 23.12 6.23 -8.89
N VAL A 582 22.31 5.89 -7.89
CA VAL A 582 22.57 4.78 -6.96
C VAL A 582 21.40 3.80 -6.98
N LEU A 583 21.66 2.52 -6.72
CA LEU A 583 20.57 1.57 -6.44
C LEU A 583 20.07 1.83 -5.02
N ASN A 584 18.76 2.00 -4.86
CA ASN A 584 18.10 2.17 -3.58
C ASN A 584 17.04 1.08 -3.35
N THR A 585 17.05 0.50 -2.14
CA THR A 585 16.01 -0.40 -1.67
C THR A 585 15.68 -0.14 -0.20
N SER A 586 14.51 -0.60 0.25
CA SER A 586 14.09 -0.51 1.65
C SER A 586 15.14 -1.07 2.61
N PHE A 587 15.37 -0.41 3.73
CA PHE A 587 16.22 -0.95 4.79
C PHE A 587 15.39 -1.85 5.70
N ASN A 588 15.41 -3.16 5.40
CA ASN A 588 14.72 -4.24 6.11
C ASN A 588 15.14 -5.64 5.58
N GLU A 589 14.79 -6.69 6.31
CA GLU A 589 14.79 -8.10 5.88
C GLU A 589 13.39 -8.68 6.10
N ASN A 590 12.51 -8.60 5.09
CA ASN A 590 11.12 -9.09 5.09
C ASN A 590 10.20 -8.60 6.24
N GLU A 591 10.60 -7.56 6.96
CA GLU A 591 9.86 -6.84 8.01
C GLU A 591 9.54 -5.39 7.57
N PRO A 592 8.82 -4.57 8.36
CA PRO A 592 8.64 -3.15 8.05
C PRO A 592 9.99 -2.41 7.93
N ILE A 593 10.04 -1.29 7.20
CA ILE A 593 11.26 -0.46 7.11
C ILE A 593 11.75 -0.10 8.52
N VAL A 594 13.06 -0.17 8.77
CA VAL A 594 13.64 0.20 10.07
C VAL A 594 13.25 1.62 10.46
N CYS A 595 12.90 1.82 11.73
CA CYS A 595 12.40 3.10 12.24
C CYS A 595 13.41 3.76 13.17
N THR A 596 13.85 3.05 14.21
CA THR A 596 14.77 3.53 15.24
C THR A 596 16.23 3.14 14.93
N PRO A 597 17.22 3.79 15.56
CA PRO A 597 18.63 3.38 15.44
C PRO A 597 18.83 1.92 15.85
N ARG A 598 18.13 1.46 16.89
CA ARG A 598 18.12 0.06 17.31
C ARG A 598 17.65 -0.87 16.18
N HIS A 599 16.54 -0.56 15.50
CA HIS A 599 16.07 -1.38 14.38
C HIS A 599 17.12 -1.46 13.25
N ALA A 600 17.80 -0.34 12.96
CA ALA A 600 18.84 -0.30 11.94
C ALA A 600 20.08 -1.14 12.33
N ILE A 601 20.52 -1.03 13.59
CA ILE A 601 21.62 -1.83 14.15
C ILE A 601 21.26 -3.32 14.14
N ASP A 602 20.08 -3.70 14.64
CA ASP A 602 19.62 -5.09 14.65
C ASP A 602 19.56 -5.66 13.23
N CYS A 603 19.08 -4.87 12.27
CA CYS A 603 19.07 -5.26 10.86
C CYS A 603 20.47 -5.38 10.26
N PHE A 604 21.40 -4.48 10.60
CA PHE A 604 22.79 -4.58 10.18
C PHE A 604 23.47 -5.83 10.74
N LEU A 605 23.28 -6.13 12.03
CA LEU A 605 23.90 -7.29 12.69
C LEU A 605 23.39 -8.62 12.15
N LYS A 606 22.07 -8.75 11.94
CA LYS A 606 21.44 -9.99 11.48
C LYS A 606 21.68 -10.30 10.00
N THR A 607 21.94 -9.28 9.18
CA THR A 607 22.17 -9.43 7.73
C THR A 607 23.66 -9.46 7.40
N ARG A 608 24.03 -9.59 6.13
CA ARG A 608 25.42 -9.48 5.66
C ARG A 608 25.69 -8.12 4.99
N MET A 609 25.25 -7.03 5.61
CA MET A 609 25.65 -5.65 5.22
C MET A 609 27.11 -5.40 5.59
N ASP A 610 27.81 -4.67 4.73
CA ASP A 610 29.25 -4.41 4.89
C ASP A 610 29.50 -3.20 5.80
N VAL A 611 28.69 -2.14 5.66
CA VAL A 611 28.79 -0.90 6.44
C VAL A 611 27.41 -0.32 6.70
N LEU A 612 27.23 0.30 7.85
CA LEU A 612 26.03 1.06 8.19
C LEU A 612 26.43 2.48 8.61
N TYR A 613 25.85 3.46 7.92
CA TYR A 613 25.89 4.87 8.30
C TYR A 613 24.57 5.25 8.99
N LEU A 614 24.64 5.66 10.27
CA LEU A 614 23.52 6.22 11.01
C LEU A 614 23.88 7.63 11.43
N GLY A 615 23.13 8.64 10.99
CA GLY A 615 23.51 10.03 11.22
C GLY A 615 24.95 10.23 10.72
N ASN A 616 25.78 10.79 11.59
CA ASN A 616 27.19 11.06 11.32
C ASN A 616 28.13 9.93 11.77
N GLN A 617 27.58 8.79 12.17
CA GLN A 617 28.34 7.65 12.68
C GLN A 617 28.39 6.54 11.64
N SER A 618 29.49 5.81 11.60
CA SER A 618 29.60 4.59 10.80
C SER A 618 30.07 3.40 11.61
N ILE A 619 29.51 2.24 11.28
CA ILE A 619 29.98 0.94 11.76
C ILE A 619 30.32 0.06 10.56
N ARG A 620 31.46 -0.62 10.63
CA ARG A 620 31.91 -1.55 9.59
C ARG A 620 31.94 -2.96 10.13
N ARG A 621 31.55 -3.91 9.28
CA ARG A 621 31.69 -5.33 9.59
C ARG A 621 33.18 -5.69 9.46
N SER A 622 33.73 -6.27 10.51
CA SER A 622 35.12 -6.76 10.60
C SER A 622 35.35 -7.99 9.75
#